data_AF-A0A535IC78-F1
#
_entry.id   AF-A0A535IC78-F1
#
_cell.length_a   1.000
_cell.length_b   1.000
_cell.length_c   1.000
_cell.angle_alpha   90.00
_cell.angle_beta   90.00
_cell.angle_gamma   90.00
#
_symmetry.space_group_name_H-M   'P 1'
#
loop_
_entity.id
_entity.type
_entity.pdbx_description
1 polymer ?
#
loop_
_entity_poly.entity_id
_entity_poly.type
_entity_poly.pdbx_seq_one_letter_code
_entity_poly.pdbx_strand_id
1 'polypeptide(L)'
;MRALARATPARVRAHAETLSLDDVLRRTQRPPLTTLAQRIRRGLVERAECDRWAATPAQRAAIWGTLVDMRRTDTGQSIGARLREVF
;
A
#
# COMPACT_ATOMS: atom_id res chain seq x y z
N MET A 1 -21.93 -7.20 -14.23
CA MET A 1 -21.23 -5.90 -14.39
C MET A 1 -22.00 -4.68 -13.86
N ARG A 2 -23.29 -4.47 -14.14
CA ARG A 2 -24.05 -3.27 -13.69
C ARG A 2 -24.17 -3.09 -12.17
N ALA A 3 -24.14 -4.18 -11.39
CA ALA A 3 -24.16 -4.11 -9.93
C ALA A 3 -22.83 -3.58 -9.36
N LEU A 4 -21.70 -4.09 -9.89
CA LEU A 4 -20.35 -3.65 -9.50
C LEU A 4 -20.14 -2.17 -9.80
N ALA A 5 -20.47 -1.74 -11.03
CA ALA A 5 -20.34 -0.34 -11.42
C ALA A 5 -21.13 0.61 -10.51
N ARG A 6 -22.33 0.22 -10.05
CA ARG A 6 -23.15 1.04 -9.15
C ARG A 6 -22.60 1.12 -7.72
N ALA A 7 -21.94 0.05 -7.25
CA ALA A 7 -21.33 0.01 -5.92
C ALA A 7 -19.96 0.70 -5.84
N THR A 8 -19.26 0.84 -6.97
CA THR A 8 -17.94 1.49 -7.00
C THR A 8 -18.06 3.02 -7.04
N PRO A 9 -17.41 3.75 -6.13
CA PRO A 9 -17.38 5.21 -6.16
C PRO A 9 -16.86 5.76 -7.49
N ALA A 10 -17.43 6.87 -7.95
CA ALA A 10 -17.07 7.48 -9.24
C ALA A 10 -15.56 7.77 -9.37
N ARG A 11 -14.91 8.24 -8.29
CA ARG A 11 -13.46 8.50 -8.25
C ARG A 11 -12.63 7.24 -8.54
N VAL A 12 -13.06 6.09 -8.01
CA VAL A 12 -12.35 4.83 -8.13
C VAL A 12 -12.53 4.26 -9.54
N ARG A 13 -13.74 4.40 -10.11
CA ARG A 13 -13.99 4.04 -11.51
C ARG A 13 -13.15 4.87 -12.47
N ALA A 14 -13.14 6.19 -12.29
CA ALA A 14 -12.33 7.09 -13.10
C ALA A 14 -10.84 6.75 -13.01
N HIS A 15 -10.33 6.41 -11.81
CA HIS A 15 -8.96 5.96 -11.67
C HIS A 15 -8.68 4.64 -12.42
N ALA A 16 -9.58 3.66 -12.31
CA ALA A 16 -9.43 2.38 -13.01
C ALA A 16 -9.34 2.54 -14.53
N GLU A 17 -10.10 3.48 -15.11
CA GLU A 17 -10.05 3.79 -16.54
C GLU A 17 -8.71 4.40 -17.00
N THR A 18 -7.90 4.95 -16.08
CA THR A 18 -6.56 5.48 -16.41
C THR A 18 -5.47 4.42 -16.49
N LEU A 19 -5.77 3.15 -16.15
CA LEU A 19 -4.76 2.11 -16.05
C LEU A 19 -4.58 1.39 -17.38
N SER A 20 -3.36 1.43 -17.91
CA SER A 20 -2.95 0.56 -18.99
C SER A 20 -2.39 -0.77 -18.46
N LEU A 21 -2.42 -1.82 -19.30
CA LEU A 21 -1.78 -3.10 -18.97
C LEU A 21 -0.28 -2.93 -18.70
N ASP A 22 0.39 -2.09 -19.49
CA ASP A 22 1.81 -1.77 -19.34
C ASP A 22 2.11 -1.11 -17.98
N ASP A 23 1.24 -0.21 -17.52
CA ASP A 23 1.36 0.38 -16.18
C ASP A 23 1.23 -0.66 -15.06
N VAL A 24 0.29 -1.60 -15.20
CA VAL A 24 0.09 -2.66 -14.22
C VAL A 24 1.32 -3.58 -14.16
N LEU A 25 1.87 -3.96 -15.32
CA LEU A 25 3.06 -4.80 -15.41
C LEU A 25 4.29 -4.12 -14.78
N ARG A 26 4.54 -2.85 -15.10
CA ARG A 26 5.62 -2.07 -14.48
C ARG A 26 5.46 -1.93 -12.97
N ARG A 27 4.22 -1.81 -12.46
CA ARG A 27 3.96 -1.62 -11.03
C ARG A 27 4.08 -2.91 -10.23
N THR A 28 3.80 -4.05 -10.84
CA THR A 28 3.79 -5.38 -10.18
C THR A 28 5.16 -6.04 -10.16
N GLN A 29 6.00 -5.79 -11.17
CA GLN A 29 7.38 -6.28 -11.20
C GLN A 29 8.28 -5.38 -10.34
N ARG A 30 8.56 -5.80 -9.11
CA ARG A 30 9.38 -5.03 -8.16
C ARG A 30 10.61 -5.84 -7.73
N PRO A 31 11.80 -5.22 -7.68
CA PRO A 31 12.99 -5.89 -7.17
C PRO A 31 12.83 -6.22 -5.68
N PRO A 32 13.53 -7.26 -5.20
CA PRO A 32 13.50 -7.64 -3.80
C PRO A 32 13.99 -6.51 -2.89
N LEU A 33 13.37 -6.42 -1.70
CA LEU A 33 13.71 -5.40 -0.70
C LEU A 33 14.86 -5.90 0.18
N THR A 34 16.06 -5.37 -0.05
CA THR A 34 17.30 -5.78 0.63
C THR A 34 17.66 -4.91 1.82
N THR A 35 17.11 -3.69 1.92
CA THR A 35 17.43 -2.75 3.01
C THR A 35 16.20 -2.18 3.72
N LEU A 36 16.39 -1.70 4.95
CA LEU A 36 15.33 -1.05 5.73
C LEU A 36 14.80 0.22 5.03
N ALA A 37 15.69 1.05 4.48
CA ALA A 37 15.30 2.25 3.76
C ALA A 37 14.43 1.93 2.53
N GLN A 38 14.76 0.86 1.80
CA GLN A 38 13.93 0.38 0.69
C GLN A 38 12.55 -0.09 1.17
N ARG A 39 12.47 -0.81 2.29
CA ARG A 39 11.21 -1.27 2.88
C ARG A 39 10.30 -0.11 3.28
N ILE A 40 10.85 0.90 3.96
CA ILE A 40 10.10 2.11 4.36
C ILE A 40 9.59 2.85 3.11
N ARG A 41 10.46 3.13 2.14
CA ARG A 41 10.09 3.83 0.90
C ARG A 41 9.02 3.07 0.12
N ARG A 42 9.19 1.75 -0.03
CA ARG A 42 8.22 0.87 -0.70
C ARG A 42 6.87 0.90 0.02
N GLY A 43 6.87 0.81 1.34
CA GLY A 43 5.67 0.85 2.16
C GLY A 43 4.90 2.17 2.05
N LEU A 44 5.59 3.31 1.90
CA LEU A 44 4.94 4.60 1.65
C LEU A 44 4.28 4.63 0.27
N VAL A 45 4.98 4.18 -0.77
CA VAL A 45 4.45 4.12 -2.14
C VAL A 45 3.24 3.20 -2.23
N GLU A 46 3.27 2.04 -1.57
CA GLU A 46 2.16 1.08 -1.58
C GLU A 46 0.93 1.62 -0.86
N ARG A 47 1.10 2.28 0.28
CA ARG A 47 -0.02 2.93 0.98
C ARG A 47 -0.62 4.07 0.15
N ALA A 48 0.23 4.87 -0.50
CA ALA A 48 -0.24 5.92 -1.41
C ALA A 48 -1.03 5.34 -2.59
N GLU A 49 -0.64 4.17 -3.12
CA GLU A 49 -1.41 3.45 -4.13
C GLU A 49 -2.75 2.96 -3.56
N CYS A 50 -2.75 2.30 -2.41
CA CYS A 50 -3.98 1.85 -1.73
C CYS A 50 -4.94 3.01 -1.43
N ASP A 51 -4.45 4.19 -1.08
CA ASP A 51 -5.27 5.39 -0.80
C ASP A 51 -6.08 5.83 -2.03
N ARG A 52 -5.54 5.66 -3.24
CA ARG A 52 -6.22 5.94 -4.50
C ARG A 52 -7.43 5.03 -4.71
N TRP A 53 -7.37 3.81 -4.17
CA TRP A 53 -8.42 2.80 -4.25
C TRP A 53 -9.42 2.85 -3.09
N ALA A 54 -9.13 3.61 -2.03
CA ALA A 54 -10.05 3.75 -0.91
C ALA A 54 -11.41 4.31 -1.41
N ALA A 55 -12.51 3.77 -0.92
CA ALA A 55 -13.84 4.29 -1.17
C ALA A 55 -14.24 5.36 -0.15
N THR A 56 -13.74 5.27 1.09
CA THR A 56 -14.19 6.10 2.22
C THR A 56 -13.02 6.73 2.99
N PRO A 57 -13.22 7.86 3.70
CA PRO A 57 -12.21 8.44 4.58
C PRO A 57 -11.72 7.46 5.66
N ALA A 58 -12.61 6.61 6.18
CA ALA A 58 -12.26 5.60 7.18
C ALA A 58 -11.24 4.59 6.64
N GLN A 59 -11.38 4.16 5.38
CA GLN A 59 -10.41 3.28 4.72
C GLN A 59 -9.06 3.98 4.51
N ARG A 60 -9.06 5.27 4.15
CA ARG A 60 -7.83 6.07 4.05
C ARG A 60 -7.10 6.14 5.39
N ALA A 61 -7.85 6.42 6.47
CA ALA A 61 -7.31 6.45 7.82
C ALA A 61 -6.72 5.09 8.23
N ALA A 62 -7.40 3.99 7.90
CA ALA A 62 -6.88 2.65 8.16
C ALA A 62 -5.58 2.37 7.40
N ILE A 63 -5.49 2.73 6.13
CA ILE A 63 -4.27 2.57 5.30
C ILE A 63 -3.09 3.31 5.93
N TRP A 64 -3.25 4.60 6.24
CA TRP A 64 -2.17 5.42 6.78
C TRP A 64 -1.87 5.11 8.25
N GLY A 65 -2.86 4.65 9.02
CA GLY A 65 -2.70 4.20 10.40
C GLY A 65 -1.69 3.05 10.54
N THR A 66 -1.51 2.22 9.50
CA THR A 66 -0.49 1.15 9.50
C THR A 66 0.96 1.67 9.47
N LEU A 67 1.21 2.97 9.29
CA LEU A 67 2.53 3.57 9.53
C LEU A 67 2.83 3.72 11.02
N VAL A 68 1.80 3.97 11.82
CA VAL A 68 1.92 4.18 13.26
C VAL A 68 1.92 2.83 13.98
N ASP A 69 1.11 1.87 13.52
CA ASP A 69 1.11 0.49 14.01
C ASP A 69 2.21 -0.35 13.35
N MET A 70 3.47 0.09 13.44
CA MET A 70 4.59 -0.67 12.88
C MET A 70 4.75 -2.05 13.52
N ARG A 71 4.29 -2.24 14.76
CA ARG A 71 4.41 -3.51 15.51
C ARG A 71 3.74 -4.69 14.81
N ARG A 72 2.72 -4.42 13.97
CA ARG A 72 1.99 -5.43 13.20
C ARG A 72 2.46 -5.55 11.75
N THR A 73 3.54 -4.87 11.39
CA THR A 73 4.14 -4.94 10.06
C THR A 73 5.42 -5.77 10.09
N ASP A 74 5.70 -6.52 9.02
CA ASP A 74 6.95 -7.30 8.88
C ASP A 74 8.21 -6.43 9.05
N THR A 75 8.12 -5.15 8.67
CA THR A 75 9.21 -4.18 8.84
C THR A 75 9.42 -3.84 10.32
N GLY A 76 8.35 -3.59 11.08
CA GLY A 76 8.49 -3.34 12.52
C GLY A 76 8.91 -4.58 13.31
N GLN A 77 8.49 -5.78 12.89
CA GLN A 77 9.01 -7.04 13.46
C GLN A 77 10.51 -7.19 13.18
N SER A 78 10.95 -6.88 11.95
CA SER A 78 12.38 -6.91 11.57
C SER A 78 13.21 -5.90 12.38
N ILE A 79 12.70 -4.69 12.60
CA ILE A 79 13.34 -3.68 13.46
C ILE A 79 13.42 -4.17 14.92
N GLY A 80 12.31 -4.67 15.47
CA GLY A 80 12.25 -5.15 16.85
C GLY A 80 13.11 -6.40 17.11
N ALA A 81 13.29 -7.27 16.11
CA ALA A 81 14.26 -8.36 16.18
C ALA A 81 15.69 -7.82 16.23
N ARG A 82 16.04 -6.89 15.34
CA ARG A 82 17.39 -6.31 15.27
C ARG A 82 17.77 -5.51 16.50
N LEU A 83 16.83 -4.80 17.12
CA LEU A 83 17.08 -4.10 18.38
C LEU A 83 17.33 -5.09 19.54
N ARG A 84 16.64 -6.24 19.58
CA ARG A 84 16.87 -7.28 20.60
C ARG A 84 18.18 -8.07 20.42
N GLU A 85 18.81 -8.00 19.25
CA GLU A 85 20.13 -8.61 19.02
C GLU A 85 21.29 -7.68 19.42
N VAL A 86 21.04 -6.37 19.51
CA VAL A 86 22.05 -5.35 19.81
C VAL A 86 22.11 -4.99 21.30
N PHE A 87 21.02 -5.22 22.03
CA PHE A 87 20.88 -4.99 23.48
C PHE A 87 20.63 -6.32 24.19
#